data_AF-A0A7C6P3Q8-F1
#
_entry.id   AF-A0A7C6P3Q8-F1
#
_cell.length_a   1.000
_cell.length_b   1.000
_cell.length_c   1.000
_cell.angle_alpha   90.00
_cell.angle_beta   90.00
_cell.angle_gamma   90.00
#
_symmetry.space_group_name_H-M   'P 1'
#
loop_
_entity.id
_entity.type
_entity.pdbx_description
1 polymer ?
#
loop_
_entity_poly.entity_id
_entity_poly.type
_entity_poly.pdbx_seq_one_letter_code
_entity_poly.pdbx_strand_id
1 'polypeptide(L)'
;KKVKYDQIIIDKFASEKNYYSYLEDQKDILKEKVNFLEKGESKVLSIAAASIIARYLFNRQIDDLSNLINYKLPKGAGSIVDKAINELKQRYGNKIFDNIGKTHFKNLKK
;
A
#
# COMPACT_ATOMS: atom_id res chain seq x y z
N LYS A 1 -15.98 21.19 0.55
CA LYS A 1 -15.09 22.36 0.27
C LYS A 1 -14.07 21.93 -0.78
N LYS A 2 -13.93 22.63 -1.92
CA LYS A 2 -12.78 22.41 -2.81
C LYS A 2 -11.54 22.99 -2.11
N VAL A 3 -10.53 22.16 -1.87
CA VAL A 3 -9.26 22.61 -1.30
C VAL A 3 -8.51 23.37 -2.39
N LYS A 4 -8.10 24.61 -2.12
CA LYS A 4 -7.28 25.40 -3.04
C LYS A 4 -5.81 25.04 -2.84
N TYR A 5 -5.09 24.78 -3.93
CA TYR A 5 -3.68 24.43 -3.91
C TYR A 5 -2.94 25.05 -5.11
N ASP A 6 -1.64 25.31 -4.90
CA ASP A 6 -0.75 25.83 -5.94
C ASP A 6 -0.17 24.71 -6.80
N GLN A 7 0.17 23.56 -6.17
CA GLN A 7 0.65 22.35 -6.85
C GLN A 7 0.20 21.08 -6.12
N ILE A 8 0.08 19.99 -6.87
CA ILE A 8 -0.02 18.62 -6.39
C ILE A 8 1.27 17.92 -6.76
N ILE A 9 1.91 17.26 -5.80
CA ILE A 9 3.19 16.60 -6.02
C ILE A 9 3.06 15.14 -5.63
N ILE A 10 3.42 14.25 -6.55
CA ILE A 10 3.31 12.80 -6.41
C ILE A 10 4.73 12.22 -6.39
N ASP A 11 5.02 11.35 -5.40
CA ASP A 11 6.24 10.55 -5.42
C ASP A 11 6.14 9.50 -6.53
N LYS A 12 7.08 9.55 -7.47
CA LYS A 12 6.98 8.86 -8.76
C LYS A 12 7.18 7.35 -8.59
N PHE A 13 6.09 6.60 -8.70
CA PHE A 13 6.10 5.13 -8.67
C PHE A 13 5.89 4.49 -10.06
N ALA A 14 5.56 5.28 -11.08
CA ALA A 14 5.38 4.87 -12.47
C ALA A 14 5.80 6.00 -13.42
N SER A 15 5.93 5.71 -14.71
CA SER A 15 6.04 6.78 -15.71
C SER A 15 4.72 7.55 -15.77
N GLU A 16 4.80 8.85 -16.06
CA GLU A 16 3.62 9.72 -16.18
C GLU A 16 2.63 9.18 -17.23
N LYS A 17 3.14 8.73 -18.38
CA LYS A 17 2.35 8.06 -19.42
C LYS A 17 1.54 6.89 -18.86
N ASN A 18 2.19 5.98 -18.13
CA ASN A 18 1.51 4.80 -17.58
C ASN A 18 0.53 5.20 -16.46
N TYR A 19 0.91 6.16 -15.61
CA TYR A 19 0.03 6.67 -14.55
C TYR A 19 -1.30 7.14 -15.12
N TYR A 20 -1.28 7.99 -16.15
CA TYR A 20 -2.52 8.47 -16.76
C TYR A 20 -3.23 7.40 -17.59
N SER A 21 -2.51 6.48 -18.23
CA SER A 21 -3.13 5.37 -18.96
C SER A 21 -3.93 4.45 -18.04
N TYR A 22 -3.43 4.18 -16.83
CA TYR A 22 -4.19 3.43 -15.81
C TYR A 22 -5.42 4.15 -15.27
N LEU A 23 -5.57 5.46 -15.55
CA LEU A 23 -6.68 6.28 -15.08
C LEU A 23 -7.71 6.58 -16.17
N GLU A 24 -7.55 6.09 -17.40
CA GLU A 24 -8.42 6.42 -18.54
C GLU A 24 -9.92 6.16 -18.26
N ASP A 25 -10.24 5.11 -17.50
CA ASP A 25 -11.62 4.75 -17.14
C ASP A 25 -12.17 5.49 -15.90
N GLN A 26 -11.40 6.41 -15.31
CA GLN A 26 -11.82 7.16 -14.12
C GLN A 26 -12.57 8.43 -14.51
N LYS A 27 -13.66 8.71 -13.79
CA LYS A 27 -14.53 9.89 -14.06
C LYS A 27 -13.82 11.22 -13.85
N ASP A 28 -12.96 11.30 -12.85
CA ASP A 28 -12.26 12.53 -12.46
C ASP A 28 -10.75 12.27 -12.40
N ILE A 29 -10.02 12.76 -13.42
CA ILE A 29 -8.55 12.66 -13.47
C ILE A 29 -7.96 14.05 -13.23
N LEU A 30 -7.22 14.20 -12.14
CA LEU A 30 -6.47 15.41 -11.85
C LEU A 30 -5.21 15.46 -12.73
N LYS A 31 -5.18 16.39 -13.69
CA LYS A 31 -4.02 16.64 -14.56
C LYS A 31 -3.40 18.02 -14.32
N GLU A 32 -4.20 18.98 -13.88
CA GLU A 32 -3.74 20.34 -13.66
C GLU A 32 -2.86 20.42 -12.41
N LYS A 33 -1.70 21.09 -12.56
CA LYS A 33 -0.75 21.37 -11.47
C LYS A 33 -0.18 20.12 -10.80
N VAL A 34 -0.22 18.96 -11.47
CA VAL A 34 0.34 17.70 -10.97
C VAL A 34 1.78 17.54 -11.46
N ASN A 35 2.72 17.36 -10.53
CA ASN A 35 4.13 17.10 -10.80
C ASN A 35 4.57 15.78 -10.19
N PHE A 36 5.35 14.99 -10.93
CA PHE A 36 5.93 13.73 -10.45
C PHE A 36 7.40 13.94 -10.10
N LEU A 37 7.81 13.56 -8.87
CA LEU A 37 9.19 13.66 -8.43
C LEU A 37 9.71 12.30 -7.98
N GLU A 38 10.94 11.97 -8.39
CA GLU A 38 11.65 10.81 -7.84
C GLU A 38 12.28 11.18 -6.50
N LYS A 39 12.16 10.28 -5.51
CA LYS A 39 12.60 10.49 -4.12
C LYS A 39 11.97 11.75 -3.53
N GLY A 40 10.67 11.92 -3.77
CA GLY A 40 9.94 13.15 -3.45
C GLY A 40 9.97 13.52 -1.96
N GLU A 41 10.07 12.55 -1.07
CA GLU A 41 10.14 12.71 0.38
C GLU A 41 11.38 13.49 0.83
N SER A 42 12.49 13.39 0.09
CA SER A 42 13.72 14.16 0.36
C SER A 42 13.68 15.60 -0.16
N LYS A 43 12.70 15.91 -1.02
CA LYS A 43 12.61 17.18 -1.75
C LYS A 43 11.43 18.04 -1.29
N VAL A 44 10.34 17.41 -0.83
CA VAL A 44 9.07 18.07 -0.55
C VAL A 44 8.49 17.59 0.76
N LEU A 45 8.26 18.53 1.68
CA LEU A 45 7.74 18.25 3.01
C LEU A 45 6.34 17.61 2.99
N SER A 46 5.47 18.01 2.05
CA SER A 46 4.12 17.42 1.93
C SER A 46 4.17 15.94 1.54
N ILE A 47 5.13 15.51 0.73
CA ILE A 47 5.35 14.08 0.43
C ILE A 47 5.83 13.35 1.69
N ALA A 48 6.80 13.90 2.42
CA ALA A 48 7.28 13.29 3.66
C ALA A 48 6.13 13.14 4.69
N ALA A 49 5.29 14.17 4.84
CA ALA A 49 4.12 14.13 5.71
C ALA A 49 3.10 13.07 5.26
N ALA A 50 2.80 12.98 3.96
CA ALA A 50 1.92 11.96 3.40
C ALA A 50 2.45 10.54 3.67
N SER A 51 3.76 10.32 3.50
CA SER A 51 4.42 9.05 3.80
C SER A 51 4.33 8.65 5.29
N ILE A 52 4.45 9.61 6.21
CA ILE A 52 4.26 9.36 7.64
C ILE A 52 2.82 8.94 7.94
N ILE A 53 1.83 9.66 7.39
CA ILE A 53 0.41 9.35 7.57
C ILE A 53 0.09 7.95 6.99
N ALA A 54 0.56 7.66 5.78
CA ALA A 54 0.37 6.36 5.14
C ALA A 54 0.97 5.22 5.98
N ARG A 55 2.17 5.40 6.53
CA ARG A 55 2.82 4.40 7.40
C ARG A 55 2.09 4.22 8.72
N TYR A 56 1.58 5.29 9.31
CA TYR A 56 0.76 5.22 10.52
C TYR A 56 -0.51 4.38 10.28
N LEU A 57 -1.26 4.70 9.21
CA LEU A 57 -2.46 3.95 8.83
C LEU A 57 -2.15 2.49 8.49
N PHE A 58 -1.05 2.22 7.80
CA PHE A 58 -0.60 0.86 7.51
C PHE A 58 -0.36 0.05 8.78
N ASN A 59 0.40 0.58 9.75
CA ASN A 59 0.66 -0.12 11.01
C ASN A 59 -0.65 -0.41 11.75
N ARG A 60 -1.54 0.58 11.86
CA ARG A 60 -2.84 0.40 12.50
C ARG A 60 -3.68 -0.68 11.81
N GLN A 61 -3.73 -0.69 10.49
CA GLN A 61 -4.49 -1.70 9.75
C GLN A 61 -3.92 -3.12 9.93
N ILE A 62 -2.60 -3.26 10.03
CA ILE A 62 -1.96 -4.55 10.34
C ILE A 62 -2.31 -5.01 11.75
N ASP A 63 -2.36 -4.11 12.73
CA ASP A 63 -2.78 -4.42 14.09
C ASP A 63 -4.27 -4.84 14.12
N ASP A 64 -5.14 -4.11 13.43
CA ASP A 64 -6.57 -4.43 13.31
C ASP A 64 -6.79 -5.81 12.65
N LEU A 65 -6.07 -6.10 11.56
CA LEU A 65 -6.10 -7.41 10.92
C LEU A 65 -5.58 -8.51 11.85
N SER A 66 -4.50 -8.25 12.58
CA SER A 66 -3.91 -9.20 13.53
C SER A 66 -4.89 -9.54 14.65
N ASN A 67 -5.63 -8.54 15.14
CA ASN A 67 -6.66 -8.71 16.16
C ASN A 67 -7.84 -9.53 15.63
N LEU A 68 -8.30 -9.24 14.40
CA LEU A 68 -9.41 -9.94 13.76
C LEU A 68 -9.18 -11.46 13.68
N ILE A 69 -7.96 -11.89 13.38
CA ILE A 69 -7.60 -13.31 13.26
C ILE A 69 -6.92 -13.87 14.52
N ASN A 70 -6.87 -13.10 15.61
CA ASN A 70 -6.18 -13.46 16.84
C ASN A 70 -4.78 -14.08 16.58
N TYR A 71 -4.00 -13.41 15.74
CA TYR A 71 -2.65 -13.81 15.34
C TYR A 71 -1.83 -12.59 14.92
N LYS A 72 -0.62 -12.43 15.46
CA LYS A 72 0.26 -11.30 15.15
C LYS A 72 0.86 -11.44 13.75
N LEU A 73 0.39 -10.64 12.79
CA LEU A 73 0.89 -10.68 11.41
C LEU A 73 2.30 -10.07 11.31
N PRO A 74 3.31 -10.84 10.83
CA PRO A 74 4.61 -10.28 10.55
C PRO A 74 4.56 -9.38 9.30
N LYS A 75 5.38 -8.33 9.30
CA LYS A 75 5.52 -7.40 8.16
C LYS A 75 6.64 -7.86 7.23
N GLY A 76 6.54 -7.47 5.95
CA GLY A 76 7.52 -7.79 4.91
C GLY A 76 7.13 -9.02 4.09
N ALA A 77 8.14 -9.71 3.54
CA ALA A 77 7.95 -10.91 2.69
C ALA A 77 9.08 -11.95 2.89
N GLY A 78 9.78 -11.89 4.02
CA GLY A 78 10.89 -12.80 4.35
C GLY A 78 10.42 -14.15 4.93
N SER A 79 11.37 -14.95 5.41
CA SER A 79 11.11 -16.29 5.97
C SER A 79 10.16 -16.30 7.17
N ILE A 80 10.11 -15.21 7.95
CA ILE A 80 9.14 -15.06 9.04
C ILE A 80 7.69 -15.05 8.54
N VAL A 81 7.45 -14.51 7.34
CA VAL A 81 6.13 -14.49 6.71
C VAL A 81 5.79 -15.87 6.17
N ASP A 82 6.76 -16.59 5.59
CA ASP A 82 6.56 -17.98 5.13
C ASP A 82 6.12 -18.89 6.31
N LYS A 83 6.76 -18.74 7.48
CA LYS A 83 6.37 -19.46 8.70
C LYS A 83 4.94 -19.12 9.14
N ALA A 84 4.61 -17.83 9.19
CA ALA A 84 3.27 -17.38 9.55
C ALA A 84 2.18 -17.89 8.58
N ILE A 85 2.47 -17.94 7.27
CA ILE A 85 1.56 -18.52 6.28
C ILE A 85 1.30 -19.99 6.60
N ASN A 86 2.34 -20.77 6.89
CA ASN A 86 2.17 -22.20 7.22
C ASN A 86 1.34 -22.42 8.49
N GLU A 87 1.57 -21.63 9.53
CA GLU A 87 0.77 -21.68 10.76
C GLU A 87 -0.69 -21.30 10.52
N LEU A 88 -0.92 -20.23 9.76
CA LEU A 88 -2.28 -19.76 9.42
C LEU A 88 -3.02 -20.73 8.50
N LYS A 89 -2.31 -21.40 7.56
CA LYS A 89 -2.86 -22.48 6.72
C LYS A 89 -3.39 -23.62 7.60
N GLN A 90 -2.61 -24.03 8.60
CA GLN A 90 -3.02 -25.11 9.53
C GLN A 90 -4.20 -24.68 10.40
N ARG A 91 -4.25 -23.43 10.85
CA ARG A 91 -5.28 -22.93 11.78
C ARG A 91 -6.61 -22.59 11.10
N TYR A 92 -6.57 -22.00 9.90
CA TYR A 92 -7.73 -21.39 9.25
C TYR A 92 -7.98 -21.87 7.81
N GLY A 93 -7.09 -22.70 7.26
CA GLY A 93 -7.13 -23.12 5.86
C GLY A 93 -6.69 -22.02 4.88
N ASN A 94 -6.67 -22.34 3.59
CA ASN A 94 -6.13 -21.45 2.55
C ASN A 94 -7.00 -20.22 2.25
N LYS A 95 -8.32 -20.27 2.50
CA LYS A 95 -9.23 -19.17 2.16
C LYS A 95 -9.03 -17.92 3.02
N ILE A 96 -8.34 -18.03 4.15
CA ILE A 96 -8.06 -16.87 5.01
C ILE A 96 -7.26 -15.79 4.26
N PHE A 97 -6.34 -16.19 3.38
CA PHE A 97 -5.44 -15.28 2.67
C PHE A 97 -6.13 -14.40 1.65
N ASP A 98 -7.33 -14.76 1.19
CA ASP A 98 -8.14 -13.88 0.34
C ASP A 98 -8.55 -12.59 1.06
N ASN A 99 -8.59 -12.63 2.40
CA ASN A 99 -8.97 -11.49 3.25
C ASN A 99 -7.77 -10.77 3.88
N ILE A 100 -6.67 -11.50 4.14
CA ILE A 100 -5.55 -10.96 4.93
C ILE A 100 -4.22 -10.84 4.16
N GLY A 101 -4.15 -11.35 2.92
CA GLY A 101 -2.90 -11.52 2.19
C GLY A 101 -2.95 -11.05 0.74
N LYS A 102 -1.76 -10.82 0.18
CA LYS A 102 -1.59 -10.64 -1.27
C LYS A 102 -1.32 -11.99 -1.91
N THR A 103 -2.36 -12.63 -2.45
CA THR A 103 -2.33 -14.04 -2.88
C THR A 103 -1.42 -14.32 -4.08
N HIS A 104 -1.05 -13.30 -4.86
CA HIS A 104 -0.12 -13.44 -5.98
C HIS A 104 1.36 -13.53 -5.57
N PHE A 105 1.69 -13.30 -4.29
CA PHE A 105 3.07 -13.35 -3.80
C PHE A 105 3.61 -14.79 -3.76
N LYS A 106 4.90 -14.96 -4.09
CA LYS A 106 5.58 -16.27 -4.06
C LYS A 106 5.51 -16.95 -2.70
N ASN A 107 5.43 -16.19 -1.61
CA ASN A 107 5.30 -16.70 -0.24
C ASN A 107 4.12 -17.67 -0.06
N LEU A 108 3.01 -17.46 -0.78
CA LEU A 108 1.83 -18.32 -0.66
C LEU A 108 1.98 -19.66 -1.41
N LYS A 109 2.86 -19.70 -2.42
CA LYS A 109 3.19 -20.88 -3.24
C LYS A 109 4.28 -21.76 -2.62
N LYS A 110 4.95 -21.28 -1.58
CA LYS A 110 5.87 -22.08 -0.75
C LYS A 110 5.07 -22.90 0.25
#